data_AF-A0A0G1VIZ4-F1
#
_entry.id   AF-A0A0G1VIZ4-F1
#
_cell.length_a   1.000
_cell.length_b   1.000
_cell.length_c   1.000
_cell.angle_alpha   90.00
_cell.angle_beta   90.00
_cell.angle_gamma   90.00
#
_symmetry.space_group_name_H-M   'P 1'
#
loop_
_entity.id
_entity.type
_entity.pdbx_description
1 polymer ?
#
loop_
_entity_poly.entity_id
_entity_poly.type
_entity_poly.pdbx_seq_one_letter_code
_entity_poly.pdbx_strand_id
1 'polypeptide(L)'
;MALMKEKKPSDKSEGSALSSPITQTAGASGSMNGNNVNIRAREICRRGNFEKSYVELRQLGLLDKEVAVTEKLFKEELGKLYPLSRKDLEMLSVIRLFDSKTFYHSVETYATAKKKIARPLESGSTFLDMLKNEGVSPEQFWRACLFHDIGKVVIPKFLLNSNYTDENWAQAFIQLSKRKAFSLMKKYAINIAPALLDDPETLMEHMIRNRIRGARFVPIKTLFSKKQIKLLESRGFSSNMSLIDIMQKHEKESEKILDFMGYPVEAKIAGSHHNYEIANKNIKKRTCTCSIADKNLASDIIHLADIQEALRSNRPYLAQRPVLKTLAFMVDDARRGLVNCFVAYLWIKDDMQKIDSGYLDLVLHHSEDDPEHGHLKDRKIELNTIQEFLAETEKWLKTPH
;
A
#
# COMPACT_ATOMS: atom_id res chain seq x y z
N MET A 1 -2.34 63.58 -30.16
CA MET A 1 -2.45 62.94 -31.49
C MET A 1 -2.61 61.45 -31.24
N ALA A 2 -3.69 60.71 -31.52
CA ALA A 2 -5.05 60.89 -32.05
C ALA A 2 -5.88 59.76 -31.35
N LEU A 3 -6.96 60.00 -30.59
CA LEU A 3 -8.37 60.20 -30.95
C LEU A 3 -8.97 59.25 -32.00
N MET A 4 -9.83 58.31 -31.54
CA MET A 4 -11.16 57.89 -32.07
C MET A 4 -11.69 56.77 -31.13
N LYS A 5 -12.75 56.96 -30.31
CA LYS A 5 -14.22 56.90 -30.57
C LYS A 5 -14.67 55.59 -31.24
N GLU A 6 -15.78 54.93 -30.94
CA GLU A 6 -16.92 54.98 -29.99
C GLU A 6 -17.78 53.73 -30.33
N LYS A 7 -18.56 53.19 -29.39
CA LYS A 7 -20.00 52.76 -29.54
C LYS A 7 -20.41 51.53 -28.70
N LYS A 8 -21.32 51.77 -27.74
CA LYS A 8 -22.45 50.89 -27.37
C LYS A 8 -23.68 51.30 -28.22
N PRO A 9 -24.67 50.41 -28.49
CA PRO A 9 -25.86 50.18 -27.60
C PRO A 9 -26.24 48.68 -27.45
N SER A 10 -26.81 48.20 -26.32
CA SER A 10 -28.25 47.95 -26.00
C SER A 10 -29.04 47.20 -27.09
N ASP A 11 -29.94 46.22 -26.87
CA ASP A 11 -30.85 45.95 -25.76
C ASP A 11 -31.54 44.55 -25.97
N LYS A 12 -32.01 43.93 -24.87
CA LYS A 12 -33.21 43.06 -24.68
C LYS A 12 -33.54 41.83 -25.55
N SER A 13 -33.71 40.68 -24.86
CA SER A 13 -34.97 39.90 -24.75
C SER A 13 -34.75 38.75 -23.72
N GLU A 14 -35.34 38.78 -22.53
CA GLU A 14 -36.66 38.23 -22.14
C GLU A 14 -36.83 36.71 -22.29
N GLY A 15 -37.29 36.06 -21.22
CA GLY A 15 -37.64 34.63 -21.12
C GLY A 15 -37.26 34.03 -19.76
N SER A 16 -37.84 34.49 -18.66
CA SER A 16 -39.06 33.96 -18.01
C SER A 16 -38.93 32.53 -17.45
N ALA A 17 -39.13 32.46 -16.14
CA ALA A 17 -39.22 31.28 -15.29
C ALA A 17 -40.32 30.29 -15.71
N LEU A 18 -40.20 29.03 -15.27
CA LEU A 18 -41.29 28.32 -14.56
C LEU A 18 -40.81 27.00 -13.95
N SER A 19 -40.94 26.98 -12.63
CA SER A 19 -40.91 25.83 -11.74
C SER A 19 -42.20 25.00 -11.80
N SER A 20 -42.05 23.71 -11.43
CA SER A 20 -43.07 22.74 -10.96
C SER A 20 -43.76 21.88 -12.04
N PRO A 21 -44.36 20.73 -11.70
CA PRO A 21 -43.96 19.68 -10.75
C PRO A 21 -44.00 18.27 -11.44
N ILE A 22 -43.12 17.34 -11.04
CA ILE A 22 -43.23 15.95 -11.51
C ILE A 22 -44.37 15.26 -10.75
N THR A 23 -45.36 14.86 -11.53
CA THR A 23 -46.58 14.15 -11.18
C THR A 23 -46.25 12.77 -10.61
N GLN A 24 -46.85 12.45 -9.45
CA GLN A 24 -46.94 11.09 -8.94
C GLN A 24 -47.93 10.29 -9.79
N THR A 25 -47.46 9.24 -10.45
CA THR A 25 -48.33 8.15 -10.91
C THR A 25 -47.92 6.87 -10.20
N ALA A 26 -48.81 6.40 -9.33
CA ALA A 26 -48.73 5.12 -8.67
C ALA A 26 -48.79 3.99 -9.71
N GLY A 27 -47.76 3.15 -9.72
CA GLY A 27 -47.70 1.90 -10.47
C GLY A 27 -46.89 0.91 -9.65
N ALA A 28 -47.58 0.11 -8.85
CA ALA A 28 -46.99 -0.93 -8.02
C ALA A 28 -46.50 -2.09 -8.90
N SER A 29 -45.17 -2.22 -9.03
CA SER A 29 -44.51 -3.49 -9.32
C SER A 29 -43.08 -3.49 -8.78
N GLY A 30 -42.95 -3.91 -7.51
CA GLY A 30 -41.82 -4.68 -6.97
C GLY A 30 -40.37 -4.33 -7.36
N SER A 31 -39.99 -3.06 -7.50
CA SER A 31 -38.57 -2.67 -7.53
C SER A 31 -38.04 -2.56 -6.10
N MET A 32 -37.62 -3.68 -5.51
CA MET A 32 -36.72 -3.59 -4.36
C MET A 32 -35.39 -3.02 -4.84
N ASN A 33 -35.26 -1.69 -4.70
CA ASN A 33 -34.12 -0.83 -4.93
C ASN A 33 -32.76 -1.56 -4.86
N GLY A 34 -32.06 -1.66 -5.99
CA GLY A 34 -30.67 -2.14 -6.05
C GLY A 34 -29.72 -1.39 -5.10
N ASN A 35 -30.07 -0.16 -4.72
CA ASN A 35 -29.35 0.60 -3.70
C ASN A 35 -29.40 -0.04 -2.30
N ASN A 36 -30.52 -0.65 -1.89
CA ASN A 36 -30.66 -1.28 -0.57
C ASN A 36 -29.89 -2.60 -0.46
N VAL A 37 -29.83 -3.37 -1.55
CA VAL A 37 -29.09 -4.64 -1.63
C VAL A 37 -27.59 -4.39 -1.40
N ASN A 38 -27.05 -3.35 -2.04
CA ASN A 38 -25.64 -2.99 -1.91
C ASN A 38 -25.28 -2.49 -0.50
N ILE A 39 -26.18 -1.74 0.15
CA ILE A 39 -25.98 -1.26 1.52
C ILE A 39 -25.85 -2.44 2.49
N ARG A 40 -26.77 -3.40 2.44
CA ARG A 40 -26.75 -4.58 3.32
C ARG A 40 -25.50 -5.43 3.12
N ALA A 41 -25.10 -5.67 1.86
CA ALA A 41 -23.88 -6.43 1.57
C ALA A 41 -22.62 -5.74 2.13
N ARG A 42 -22.53 -4.41 1.98
CA ARG A 42 -21.44 -3.62 2.57
C ARG A 42 -21.44 -3.67 4.09
N GLU A 43 -22.60 -3.60 4.73
CA GLU A 43 -22.71 -3.70 6.20
C GLU A 43 -22.20 -5.03 6.72
N ILE A 44 -22.52 -6.14 6.05
CA ILE A 44 -22.02 -7.48 6.38
C ILE A 44 -20.49 -7.50 6.30
N CYS A 45 -19.90 -7.14 5.15
CA CYS A 45 -18.45 -7.14 4.97
C CYS A 45 -17.73 -6.21 5.96
N ARG A 46 -18.30 -5.04 6.27
CA ARG A 46 -17.73 -4.06 7.20
C ARG A 46 -17.60 -4.56 8.62
N ARG A 47 -18.24 -5.67 9.02
CA ARG A 47 -18.04 -6.31 10.33
C ARG A 47 -16.61 -6.82 10.53
N GLY A 48 -15.91 -7.10 9.43
CA GLY A 48 -14.48 -7.42 9.43
C GLY A 48 -14.15 -8.86 9.81
N ASN A 49 -14.94 -9.79 9.33
CA ASN A 49 -14.65 -11.22 9.37
C ASN A 49 -15.00 -11.81 8.01
N PHE A 50 -13.99 -12.22 7.24
CA PHE A 50 -14.17 -12.68 5.86
C PHE A 50 -15.10 -13.89 5.77
N GLU A 51 -14.78 -14.97 6.49
CA GLU A 51 -15.51 -16.24 6.43
C GLU A 51 -16.99 -16.05 6.76
N LYS A 52 -17.29 -15.38 7.87
CA LYS A 52 -18.67 -15.08 8.26
C LYS A 52 -19.38 -14.21 7.22
N SER A 53 -18.70 -13.20 6.68
CA SER A 53 -19.27 -12.34 5.65
C SER A 53 -19.58 -13.12 4.38
N TYR A 54 -18.65 -13.97 3.94
CA TYR A 54 -18.77 -14.79 2.75
C TYR A 54 -19.94 -15.78 2.88
N VAL A 55 -20.04 -16.49 4.01
CA VAL A 55 -21.15 -17.43 4.28
C VAL A 55 -22.49 -16.70 4.35
N GLU A 56 -22.58 -15.58 5.07
CA GLU A 56 -23.82 -14.80 5.22
C GLU A 56 -24.29 -14.22 3.89
N LEU A 57 -23.37 -13.67 3.07
CA LEU A 57 -23.70 -13.17 1.74
C LEU A 57 -24.24 -14.28 0.81
N ARG A 58 -23.68 -15.50 0.89
CA ARG A 58 -24.19 -16.65 0.12
C ARG A 58 -25.58 -17.08 0.58
N GLN A 59 -25.77 -17.25 1.89
CA GLN A 59 -27.06 -17.67 2.46
C GLN A 59 -28.19 -16.69 2.14
N LEU A 60 -27.88 -15.40 2.05
CA LEU A 60 -28.84 -14.36 1.69
C LEU A 60 -29.02 -14.15 0.17
N GLY A 61 -28.32 -14.91 -0.67
CA GLY A 61 -28.35 -14.74 -2.13
C GLY A 61 -27.83 -13.37 -2.60
N LEU A 62 -26.98 -12.73 -1.77
CA LEU A 62 -26.39 -11.42 -2.05
C LEU A 62 -25.07 -11.53 -2.79
N LEU A 63 -24.30 -12.60 -2.54
CA LEU A 63 -22.96 -12.75 -3.13
C LEU A 63 -23.02 -12.73 -4.65
N ASP A 64 -23.92 -13.51 -5.26
CA ASP A 64 -23.98 -13.61 -6.72
C ASP A 64 -24.30 -12.29 -7.42
N LYS A 65 -25.21 -11.51 -6.80
CA LYS A 65 -25.55 -10.17 -7.25
C LYS A 65 -24.35 -9.25 -7.17
N GLU A 66 -23.62 -9.28 -6.06
CA GLU A 66 -22.45 -8.43 -5.86
C GLU A 66 -21.25 -8.85 -6.71
N VAL A 67 -21.14 -10.12 -7.11
CA VAL A 67 -20.16 -10.54 -8.13
C VAL A 67 -20.50 -9.93 -9.49
N ALA A 68 -21.75 -10.04 -9.95
CA ALA A 68 -22.16 -9.43 -11.22
C ALA A 68 -21.95 -7.91 -11.22
N VAL A 69 -22.19 -7.25 -10.07
CA VAL A 69 -21.88 -5.83 -9.88
C VAL A 69 -20.38 -5.56 -9.97
N THR A 70 -19.53 -6.36 -9.33
CA THR A 70 -18.07 -6.23 -9.42
C THR A 70 -17.60 -6.40 -10.86
N GLU A 71 -18.06 -7.42 -11.58
CA GLU A 71 -17.71 -7.64 -12.98
C GLU A 71 -18.12 -6.47 -13.88
N LYS A 72 -19.32 -5.92 -13.64
CA LYS A 72 -19.81 -4.77 -14.40
C LYS A 72 -19.02 -3.49 -14.11
N LEU A 73 -18.75 -3.21 -12.84
CA LEU A 73 -18.09 -1.97 -12.42
C LEU A 73 -16.61 -1.93 -12.81
N PHE A 74 -15.95 -3.08 -12.86
CA PHE A 74 -14.50 -3.18 -13.05
C PHE A 74 -14.15 -3.99 -14.31
N LYS A 75 -15.03 -3.96 -15.32
CA LYS A 75 -14.89 -4.78 -16.53
C LYS A 75 -13.53 -4.59 -17.21
N GLU A 76 -13.05 -3.36 -17.29
CA GLU A 76 -11.79 -3.03 -17.96
C GLU A 76 -10.57 -3.47 -17.14
N GLU A 77 -10.61 -3.28 -15.83
CA GLU A 77 -9.57 -3.70 -14.89
C GLU A 77 -9.46 -5.21 -14.85
N LEU A 78 -10.59 -5.91 -14.68
CA LEU A 78 -10.65 -7.37 -14.63
C LEU A 78 -10.27 -8.00 -15.99
N GLY A 79 -10.60 -7.34 -17.11
CA GLY A 79 -10.21 -7.80 -18.45
C GLY A 79 -8.69 -7.82 -18.69
N LYS A 80 -7.90 -7.12 -17.87
CA LYS A 80 -6.42 -7.11 -17.95
C LYS A 80 -5.78 -8.21 -17.10
N LEU A 81 -6.56 -8.85 -16.23
CA LEU A 81 -6.10 -9.91 -15.33
C LEU A 81 -5.97 -11.25 -16.08
N TYR A 82 -5.41 -12.24 -15.40
CA TYR A 82 -5.51 -13.62 -15.86
C TYR A 82 -6.97 -14.10 -15.75
N PRO A 83 -7.39 -15.15 -16.48
CA PRO A 83 -8.74 -15.67 -16.37
C PRO A 83 -9.11 -16.02 -14.91
N LEU A 84 -10.04 -15.26 -14.35
CA LEU A 84 -10.47 -15.41 -12.96
C LEU A 84 -11.48 -16.55 -12.82
N SER A 85 -11.31 -17.37 -11.79
CA SER A 85 -12.34 -18.34 -11.41
C SER A 85 -13.52 -17.64 -10.72
N ARG A 86 -14.63 -18.38 -10.58
CA ARG A 86 -15.77 -17.88 -9.79
C ARG A 86 -15.36 -17.49 -8.36
N LYS A 87 -14.55 -18.31 -7.70
CA LYS A 87 -14.05 -18.05 -6.35
C LYS A 87 -13.19 -16.78 -6.28
N ASP A 88 -12.37 -16.54 -7.30
CA ASP A 88 -11.54 -15.32 -7.37
C ASP A 88 -12.45 -14.07 -7.41
N LEU A 89 -13.51 -14.09 -8.23
CA LEU A 89 -14.48 -13.00 -8.32
C LEU A 89 -15.30 -12.80 -7.03
N GLU A 90 -15.63 -13.89 -6.33
CA GLU A 90 -16.30 -13.83 -5.03
C GLU A 90 -15.41 -13.15 -3.98
N MET A 91 -14.14 -13.54 -3.88
CA MET A 91 -13.16 -12.91 -2.98
C MET A 91 -12.96 -11.42 -3.29
N LEU A 92 -12.74 -11.09 -4.57
CA LEU A 92 -12.62 -9.69 -5.02
C LEU A 92 -13.86 -8.86 -4.69
N SER A 93 -15.05 -9.44 -4.79
CA SER A 93 -16.30 -8.77 -4.44
C SER A 93 -16.38 -8.47 -2.94
N VAL A 94 -15.95 -9.40 -2.08
CA VAL A 94 -15.88 -9.17 -0.63
C VAL A 94 -14.87 -8.06 -0.30
N ILE A 95 -13.68 -8.06 -0.92
CA ILE A 95 -12.69 -6.99 -0.75
C ILE A 95 -13.30 -5.64 -1.14
N ARG A 96 -13.92 -5.54 -2.32
CA ARG A 96 -14.55 -4.30 -2.80
C ARG A 96 -15.64 -3.79 -1.85
N LEU A 97 -16.52 -4.69 -1.40
CA LEU A 97 -17.60 -4.36 -0.47
C LEU A 97 -17.08 -3.84 0.87
N PHE A 98 -15.96 -4.43 1.33
CA PHE A 98 -15.26 -3.97 2.51
C PHE A 98 -14.58 -2.62 2.26
N ASP A 99 -13.61 -2.56 1.36
CA ASP A 99 -12.83 -1.39 1.01
C ASP A 99 -12.39 -1.39 -0.47
N SER A 100 -12.97 -0.49 -1.25
CA SER A 100 -12.66 -0.36 -2.67
C SER A 100 -11.22 0.10 -2.92
N LYS A 101 -10.56 0.81 -2.00
CA LYS A 101 -9.16 1.20 -2.19
C LYS A 101 -8.24 -0.01 -2.10
N THR A 102 -8.47 -0.90 -1.13
CA THR A 102 -7.77 -2.19 -1.08
C THR A 102 -7.99 -3.02 -2.34
N PHE A 103 -9.21 -3.03 -2.90
CA PHE A 103 -9.47 -3.68 -4.19
C PHE A 103 -8.60 -3.11 -5.32
N TYR A 104 -8.60 -1.78 -5.51
CA TYR A 104 -7.81 -1.14 -6.58
C TYR A 104 -6.32 -1.37 -6.39
N HIS A 105 -5.84 -1.23 -5.15
CA HIS A 105 -4.45 -1.50 -4.77
C HIS A 105 -4.03 -2.92 -5.17
N SER A 106 -4.82 -3.93 -4.82
CA SER A 106 -4.57 -5.32 -5.23
C SER A 106 -4.45 -5.51 -6.74
N VAL A 107 -5.33 -4.87 -7.51
CA VAL A 107 -5.32 -4.94 -8.98
C VAL A 107 -4.07 -4.27 -9.57
N GLU A 108 -3.68 -3.10 -9.04
CA GLU A 108 -2.50 -2.37 -9.51
C GLU A 108 -1.18 -3.04 -9.09
N THR A 109 -1.13 -3.62 -7.88
CA THR A 109 -0.01 -4.47 -7.45
C THR A 109 0.14 -5.68 -8.38
N TYR A 110 -0.96 -6.36 -8.72
CA TYR A 110 -0.95 -7.42 -9.73
C TYR A 110 -0.42 -6.92 -11.09
N ALA A 111 -0.92 -5.79 -11.59
CA ALA A 111 -0.50 -5.25 -12.87
C ALA A 111 0.99 -4.88 -12.88
N THR A 112 1.49 -4.35 -11.77
CA THR A 112 2.90 -4.00 -11.56
C THR A 112 3.78 -5.26 -11.58
N ALA A 113 3.42 -6.28 -10.80
CA ALA A 113 4.12 -7.56 -10.78
C ALA A 113 4.11 -8.21 -12.18
N LYS A 114 2.95 -8.23 -12.85
CA LYS A 114 2.79 -8.85 -14.18
C LYS A 114 3.72 -8.26 -15.23
N LYS A 115 3.84 -6.92 -15.26
CA LYS A 115 4.75 -6.23 -16.18
C LYS A 115 6.22 -6.58 -15.92
N LYS A 116 6.57 -6.80 -14.66
CA LYS A 116 7.95 -7.07 -14.25
C LYS A 116 8.38 -8.51 -14.48
N ILE A 117 7.56 -9.49 -14.11
CA ILE A 117 8.05 -10.87 -14.08
C ILE A 117 8.22 -11.53 -15.46
N ALA A 118 7.53 -11.01 -16.49
CA ALA A 118 7.61 -11.50 -17.85
C ALA A 118 8.80 -10.92 -18.63
N ARG A 119 9.52 -9.95 -18.05
CA ARG A 119 10.63 -9.28 -18.72
C ARG A 119 11.90 -10.14 -18.66
N PRO A 120 12.64 -10.27 -19.77
CA PRO A 120 13.96 -10.89 -19.75
C PRO A 120 14.92 -10.13 -18.83
N LEU A 121 15.62 -10.88 -17.99
CA LEU A 121 16.76 -10.42 -17.20
C LEU A 121 18.03 -10.48 -18.06
N GLU A 122 19.13 -9.90 -17.58
CA GLU A 122 20.43 -9.91 -18.30
C GLU A 122 20.95 -11.33 -18.58
N SER A 123 20.60 -12.29 -17.74
CA SER A 123 20.90 -13.72 -17.94
C SER A 123 20.10 -14.39 -19.06
N GLY A 124 19.12 -13.69 -19.64
CA GLY A 124 18.15 -14.24 -20.60
C GLY A 124 16.97 -15.00 -19.97
N SER A 125 17.03 -15.32 -18.67
CA SER A 125 15.90 -15.89 -17.92
C SER A 125 14.89 -14.81 -17.50
N THR A 126 13.72 -15.23 -17.04
CA THR A 126 12.72 -14.32 -16.44
C THR A 126 12.49 -14.64 -14.96
N PHE A 127 11.90 -13.71 -14.20
CA PHE A 127 11.40 -14.04 -12.86
C PHE A 127 10.36 -15.16 -12.91
N LEU A 128 9.58 -15.24 -13.99
CA LEU A 128 8.62 -16.34 -14.18
C LEU A 128 9.30 -17.71 -14.23
N ASP A 129 10.46 -17.82 -14.86
CA ASP A 129 11.24 -19.07 -14.89
C ASP A 129 11.77 -19.42 -13.50
N MET A 130 12.20 -18.42 -12.74
CA MET A 130 12.64 -18.61 -11.36
C MET A 130 11.49 -19.05 -10.43
N LEU A 131 10.29 -18.48 -10.59
CA LEU A 131 9.09 -18.90 -9.84
C LEU A 131 8.71 -20.35 -10.12
N LYS A 132 8.84 -20.80 -11.38
CA LYS A 132 8.60 -22.20 -11.74
C LYS A 132 9.61 -23.13 -11.05
N ASN A 133 10.86 -22.72 -10.92
CA ASN A 133 11.89 -23.49 -10.20
C ASN A 133 11.60 -23.57 -8.69
N GLU A 134 10.89 -22.60 -8.13
CA GLU A 134 10.35 -22.62 -6.76
C GLU A 134 9.11 -23.52 -6.61
N GLY A 135 8.57 -24.03 -7.72
CA GLY A 135 7.34 -24.83 -7.75
C GLY A 135 6.05 -24.00 -7.70
N VAL A 136 6.13 -22.70 -7.99
CA VAL A 136 4.98 -21.80 -8.02
C VAL A 136 4.48 -21.64 -9.46
N SER A 137 3.22 -21.99 -9.70
CA SER A 137 2.59 -21.79 -11.00
C SER A 137 2.29 -20.30 -11.24
N PRO A 138 2.21 -19.85 -12.51
CA PRO A 138 1.81 -18.48 -12.82
C PRO A 138 0.47 -18.12 -12.19
N GLU A 139 -0.54 -19.00 -12.26
CA GLU A 139 -1.87 -18.78 -11.69
C GLU A 139 -1.84 -18.62 -10.17
N GLN A 140 -1.01 -19.41 -9.47
CA GLN A 140 -0.83 -19.29 -8.03
C GLN A 140 -0.19 -17.94 -7.68
N PHE A 141 0.86 -17.56 -8.39
CA PHE A 141 1.51 -16.27 -8.19
C PHE A 141 0.54 -15.09 -8.44
N TRP A 142 -0.21 -15.15 -9.54
CA TRP A 142 -1.21 -14.15 -9.89
C TRP A 142 -2.32 -13.99 -8.86
N ARG A 143 -2.84 -15.12 -8.37
CA ARG A 143 -3.85 -15.13 -7.32
C ARG A 143 -3.27 -14.57 -6.01
N ALA A 144 -2.05 -14.94 -5.66
CA ALA A 144 -1.36 -14.38 -4.50
C ALA A 144 -1.19 -12.85 -4.62
N CYS A 145 -0.82 -12.32 -5.79
CA CYS A 145 -0.77 -10.87 -6.03
C CYS A 145 -2.11 -10.18 -5.78
N LEU A 146 -3.22 -10.73 -6.30
CA LEU A 146 -4.56 -10.11 -6.13
C LEU A 146 -5.03 -10.15 -4.67
N PHE A 147 -4.65 -11.18 -3.92
CA PHE A 147 -5.17 -11.43 -2.58
C PHE A 147 -4.15 -11.27 -1.45
N HIS A 148 -2.96 -10.73 -1.72
CA HIS A 148 -1.92 -10.46 -0.72
C HIS A 148 -2.49 -9.71 0.50
N ASP A 149 -3.43 -8.79 0.21
CA ASP A 149 -4.04 -7.87 1.15
C ASP A 149 -5.45 -8.26 1.64
N ILE A 150 -5.95 -9.45 1.29
CA ILE A 150 -7.32 -9.86 1.63
C ILE A 150 -7.57 -9.86 3.15
N GLY A 151 -6.54 -10.10 3.95
CA GLY A 151 -6.58 -10.02 5.41
C GLY A 151 -6.87 -8.62 5.97
N LYS A 152 -6.71 -7.55 5.18
CA LYS A 152 -7.04 -6.17 5.64
C LYS A 152 -8.51 -6.03 6.01
N VAL A 153 -9.39 -6.93 5.57
CA VAL A 153 -10.81 -6.99 5.98
C VAL A 153 -11.00 -7.03 7.50
N VAL A 154 -10.06 -7.57 8.28
CA VAL A 154 -10.19 -7.59 9.75
C VAL A 154 -9.90 -6.23 10.39
N ILE A 155 -9.10 -5.39 9.73
CA ILE A 155 -8.63 -4.12 10.26
C ILE A 155 -9.74 -3.06 10.09
N PRO A 156 -10.16 -2.36 11.16
CA PRO A 156 -11.18 -1.32 11.02
C PRO A 156 -10.87 -0.29 9.93
N LYS A 157 -11.87 0.03 9.09
CA LYS A 157 -11.70 0.96 7.96
C LYS A 157 -11.13 2.34 8.35
N PHE A 158 -11.45 2.82 9.54
CA PHE A 158 -10.95 4.12 10.02
C PHE A 158 -9.44 4.11 10.27
N LEU A 159 -8.84 2.94 10.52
CA LEU A 159 -7.38 2.78 10.60
C LEU A 159 -6.77 2.68 9.19
N LEU A 160 -7.35 1.83 8.33
CA LEU A 160 -6.87 1.66 6.95
C LEU A 160 -6.89 2.97 6.15
N ASN A 161 -7.88 3.82 6.41
CA ASN A 161 -8.08 5.12 5.77
C ASN A 161 -7.72 6.29 6.69
N SER A 162 -6.89 6.07 7.72
CA SER A 162 -6.47 7.18 8.59
C SER A 162 -5.56 8.14 7.81
N ASN A 163 -5.76 9.44 8.00
CA ASN A 163 -4.94 10.48 7.38
C ASN A 163 -3.90 11.07 8.34
N TYR A 164 -3.57 10.37 9.43
CA TYR A 164 -2.58 10.86 10.39
C TYR A 164 -1.19 10.84 9.76
N THR A 165 -0.52 11.98 9.79
CA THR A 165 0.83 12.17 9.26
C THR A 165 1.89 11.78 10.29
N ASP A 166 3.16 11.70 9.86
CA ASP A 166 4.27 11.41 10.76
C ASP A 166 4.41 12.49 11.86
N GLU A 167 4.03 13.75 11.57
CA GLU A 167 3.94 14.84 12.55
C GLU A 167 2.87 14.57 13.62
N ASN A 168 1.68 14.10 13.24
CA ASN A 168 0.65 13.74 14.21
C ASN A 168 1.13 12.64 15.15
N TRP A 169 1.85 11.65 14.62
CA TRP A 169 2.44 10.57 15.42
C TRP A 169 3.55 11.06 16.35
N ALA A 170 4.38 12.01 15.91
CA ALA A 170 5.40 12.63 16.74
C ALA A 170 4.77 13.44 17.89
N GLN A 171 3.75 14.26 17.60
CA GLN A 171 2.99 14.99 18.62
C GLN A 171 2.36 14.05 19.65
N ALA A 172 1.77 12.94 19.21
CA ALA A 172 1.21 11.94 20.11
C ALA A 172 2.27 11.28 21.00
N PHE A 173 3.49 11.08 20.50
CA PHE A 173 4.61 10.59 21.31
C PHE A 173 5.04 11.61 22.37
N ILE A 174 5.17 12.88 21.99
CA ILE A 174 5.55 13.99 22.87
C ILE A 174 4.57 14.16 24.04
N GLN A 175 3.28 13.94 23.80
CA GLN A 175 2.24 14.00 24.83
C GLN A 175 2.27 12.84 25.84
N LEU A 176 3.10 11.82 25.63
CA LEU A 176 3.27 10.74 26.59
C LEU A 176 4.06 11.23 27.82
N SER A 177 3.77 10.64 28.98
CA SER A 177 4.64 10.86 30.14
C SER A 177 6.05 10.35 29.84
N LYS A 178 7.08 11.04 30.35
CA LYS A 178 8.49 10.67 30.16
C LYS A 178 8.76 9.19 30.42
N ARG A 179 8.20 8.64 31.50
CA ARG A 179 8.30 7.21 31.84
C ARG A 179 7.78 6.29 30.71
N LYS A 180 6.65 6.64 30.08
CA LYS A 180 6.09 5.88 28.95
C LYS A 180 6.95 6.05 27.71
N ALA A 181 7.38 7.27 27.40
CA ALA A 181 8.27 7.57 26.27
C ALA A 181 9.57 6.75 26.36
N PHE A 182 10.25 6.77 27.52
CA PHE A 182 11.45 5.96 27.77
C PHE A 182 11.21 4.46 27.63
N SER A 183 10.09 3.95 28.15
CA SER A 183 9.73 2.54 28.02
C SER A 183 9.57 2.12 26.56
N LEU A 184 8.90 2.94 25.75
CA LEU A 184 8.75 2.70 24.31
C LEU A 184 10.09 2.80 23.58
N MET A 185 10.90 3.81 23.88
CA MET A 185 12.23 3.96 23.28
C MET A 185 13.10 2.73 23.52
N LYS A 186 13.12 2.21 24.75
CA LYS A 186 13.84 0.99 25.09
C LYS A 186 13.26 -0.24 24.38
N LYS A 187 11.93 -0.42 24.39
CA LYS A 187 11.25 -1.56 23.78
C LYS A 187 11.51 -1.67 22.29
N TYR A 188 11.46 -0.54 21.58
CA TYR A 188 11.58 -0.48 20.12
C TYR A 188 12.97 -0.06 19.64
N ALA A 189 13.96 -0.02 20.54
CA ALA A 189 15.36 0.37 20.27
C ALA A 189 15.49 1.71 19.52
N ILE A 190 14.70 2.70 19.93
CA ILE A 190 14.69 4.04 19.34
C ILE A 190 15.80 4.86 19.98
N ASN A 191 16.73 5.34 19.15
CA ASN A 191 17.85 6.15 19.60
C ASN A 191 17.47 7.65 19.58
N ILE A 192 16.91 8.14 20.68
CA ILE A 192 16.65 9.56 20.92
C ILE A 192 17.37 9.93 22.21
N ALA A 193 18.12 11.03 22.20
CA ALA A 193 18.81 11.51 23.39
C ALA A 193 17.78 11.88 24.48
N PRO A 194 17.93 11.41 25.73
CA PRO A 194 16.99 11.71 26.81
C PRO A 194 16.68 13.20 27.00
N ALA A 195 17.68 14.07 26.80
CA ALA A 195 17.55 15.52 26.90
C ALA A 195 16.56 16.13 25.89
N LEU A 196 16.36 15.48 24.74
CA LEU A 196 15.38 15.95 23.75
C LEU A 196 13.94 15.77 24.24
N LEU A 197 13.67 14.92 25.24
CA LEU A 197 12.32 14.78 25.80
C LEU A 197 11.86 16.01 26.60
N ASP A 198 12.78 16.93 26.91
CA ASP A 198 12.51 18.21 27.56
C ASP A 198 12.20 19.35 26.57
N ASP A 199 12.43 19.11 25.27
CA ASP A 199 12.22 20.08 24.20
C ASP A 199 11.34 19.49 23.08
N PRO A 200 10.01 19.69 23.15
CA PRO A 200 9.05 19.17 22.18
C PRO A 200 9.33 19.54 20.72
N GLU A 201 9.77 20.78 20.46
CA GLU A 201 9.99 21.27 19.09
C GLU A 201 11.22 20.58 18.49
N THR A 202 12.35 20.61 19.20
CA THR A 202 13.58 19.94 18.76
C THR A 202 13.39 18.42 18.66
N LEU A 203 12.59 17.80 19.53
CA LEU A 203 12.26 16.38 19.45
C LEU A 203 11.45 16.05 18.19
N MET A 204 10.44 16.86 17.87
CA MET A 204 9.63 16.66 16.67
C MET A 204 10.50 16.76 15.42
N GLU A 205 11.32 17.81 15.32
CA GLU A 205 12.27 17.98 14.21
C GLU A 205 13.25 16.81 14.12
N HIS A 206 13.79 16.37 15.26
CA HIS A 206 14.69 15.22 15.31
C HIS A 206 14.00 13.95 14.81
N MET A 207 12.77 13.68 15.21
CA MET A 207 12.01 12.52 14.75
C MET A 207 11.76 12.57 13.24
N ILE A 208 11.35 13.72 12.70
CA ILE A 208 11.09 13.90 11.27
C ILE A 208 12.38 13.75 10.47
N ARG A 209 13.44 14.48 10.84
CA ARG A 209 14.73 14.47 10.15
C ARG A 209 15.37 13.08 10.13
N ASN A 210 15.28 12.35 11.24
CA ASN A 210 15.84 10.99 11.36
C ASN A 210 14.85 9.90 10.95
N ARG A 211 13.70 10.24 10.35
CA ARG A 211 12.67 9.30 9.88
C ARG A 211 12.20 8.32 10.97
N ILE A 212 12.12 8.79 12.22
CA ILE A 212 11.61 8.01 13.36
C ILE A 212 10.09 8.05 13.32
N ARG A 213 9.48 7.04 12.69
CA ARG A 213 8.03 7.01 12.46
C ARG A 213 7.26 6.54 13.70
N GLY A 214 6.58 7.47 14.37
CA GLY A 214 5.80 7.18 15.59
C GLY A 214 4.73 6.11 15.40
N ALA A 215 4.16 5.96 14.20
CA ALA A 215 3.22 4.89 13.84
C ALA A 215 3.73 3.46 14.16
N ARG A 216 5.05 3.27 14.31
CA ARG A 216 5.68 1.98 14.63
C ARG A 216 5.67 1.61 16.12
N PHE A 217 5.45 2.56 17.01
CA PHE A 217 5.63 2.32 18.45
C PHE A 217 4.69 3.10 19.36
N VAL A 218 4.11 4.20 18.88
CA VAL A 218 3.15 4.98 19.64
C VAL A 218 1.82 4.22 19.71
N PRO A 219 1.25 4.00 20.91
CA PRO A 219 -0.03 3.33 21.06
C PRO A 219 -1.16 4.02 20.29
N ILE A 220 -1.97 3.25 19.57
CA ILE A 220 -3.07 3.76 18.74
C ILE A 220 -4.07 4.61 19.54
N LYS A 221 -4.29 4.31 20.82
CA LYS A 221 -5.19 5.10 21.70
C LYS A 221 -4.81 6.55 21.93
N THR A 222 -3.60 6.96 21.54
CA THR A 222 -3.13 8.34 21.67
C THR A 222 -3.76 9.28 20.63
N LEU A 223 -4.08 8.77 19.43
CA LEU A 223 -4.59 9.57 18.33
C LEU A 223 -6.09 9.39 18.07
N PHE A 224 -6.66 8.24 18.43
CA PHE A 224 -8.02 7.89 18.04
C PHE A 224 -9.03 8.06 19.18
N SER A 225 -10.28 8.37 18.81
CA SER A 225 -11.37 8.60 19.77
C SER A 225 -11.74 7.34 20.57
N LYS A 226 -12.32 7.54 21.77
CA LYS A 226 -12.81 6.42 22.61
C LYS A 226 -13.76 5.47 21.85
N LYS A 227 -14.60 5.99 20.95
CA LYS A 227 -15.52 5.17 20.12
C LYS A 227 -14.75 4.29 19.13
N GLN A 228 -13.75 4.85 18.46
CA GLN A 228 -12.88 4.11 17.55
C GLN A 228 -12.07 3.04 18.29
N ILE A 229 -11.55 3.36 19.47
CA ILE A 229 -10.82 2.42 20.31
C ILE A 229 -11.70 1.26 20.78
N LYS A 230 -12.94 1.53 21.23
CA LYS A 230 -13.90 0.46 21.56
C LYS A 230 -14.19 -0.46 20.36
N LEU A 231 -14.36 0.12 19.17
CA LEU A 231 -14.57 -0.67 17.95
C LEU A 231 -13.33 -1.52 17.62
N LEU A 232 -12.13 -0.99 17.78
CA LEU A 232 -10.88 -1.72 17.59
C LEU A 232 -10.75 -2.89 18.58
N GLU A 233 -11.03 -2.66 19.86
CA GLU A 233 -10.98 -3.66 20.91
C GLU A 233 -12.04 -4.76 20.72
N SER A 234 -13.24 -4.42 20.23
CA SER A 234 -14.27 -5.41 19.87
C SER A 234 -13.84 -6.35 18.73
N ARG A 235 -12.78 -6.00 17.98
CA ARG A 235 -12.16 -6.84 16.95
C ARG A 235 -10.90 -7.57 17.42
N GLY A 236 -10.64 -7.60 18.73
CA GLY A 236 -9.50 -8.34 19.29
C GLY A 236 -8.14 -7.65 19.10
N PHE A 237 -8.12 -6.32 18.90
CA PHE A 237 -6.89 -5.53 18.89
C PHE A 237 -6.74 -4.75 20.19
N SER A 238 -5.56 -4.80 20.80
CA SER A 238 -5.31 -3.99 22.00
C SER A 238 -5.08 -2.54 21.62
N SER A 239 -5.70 -1.63 22.37
CA SER A 239 -5.51 -0.18 22.25
C SER A 239 -4.09 0.31 22.59
N ASN A 240 -3.24 -0.59 23.13
CA ASN A 240 -1.82 -0.33 23.39
C ASN A 240 -0.91 -0.71 22.21
N MET A 241 -1.43 -1.37 21.17
CA MET A 241 -0.67 -1.67 19.95
C MET A 241 -0.39 -0.40 19.15
N SER A 242 0.71 -0.37 18.41
CA SER A 242 0.96 0.68 17.41
C SER A 242 0.14 0.44 16.14
N LEU A 243 0.08 1.43 15.24
CA LEU A 243 -0.57 1.25 13.94
C LEU A 243 0.09 0.12 13.16
N ILE A 244 1.43 0.08 13.11
CA ILE A 244 2.14 -0.97 12.38
C ILE A 244 1.90 -2.34 13.00
N ASP A 245 1.92 -2.49 14.33
CA ASP A 245 1.63 -3.79 14.97
C ASP A 245 0.22 -4.30 14.61
N ILE A 246 -0.76 -3.40 14.46
CA ILE A 246 -2.12 -3.74 14.02
C ILE A 246 -2.11 -4.15 12.55
N MET A 247 -1.45 -3.36 11.70
CA MET A 247 -1.35 -3.62 10.27
C MET A 247 -0.70 -4.98 10.00
N GLN A 248 0.36 -5.36 10.72
CA GLN A 248 1.04 -6.66 10.56
C GLN A 248 0.12 -7.87 10.69
N LYS A 249 -1.02 -7.76 11.38
CA LYS A 249 -1.97 -8.88 11.48
C LYS A 249 -2.59 -9.27 10.14
N HIS A 250 -2.60 -8.39 9.13
CA HIS A 250 -3.26 -8.70 7.87
C HIS A 250 -2.60 -9.86 7.14
N GLU A 251 -1.27 -10.04 7.21
CA GLU A 251 -0.60 -11.15 6.53
C GLU A 251 -1.14 -12.51 7.01
N LYS A 252 -1.15 -12.72 8.33
CA LYS A 252 -1.68 -13.96 8.92
C LYS A 252 -3.16 -14.18 8.62
N GLU A 253 -3.93 -13.11 8.52
CA GLU A 253 -5.34 -13.23 8.13
C GLU A 253 -5.51 -13.47 6.62
N SER A 254 -4.64 -12.92 5.77
CA SER A 254 -4.60 -13.24 4.33
C SER A 254 -4.31 -14.73 4.11
N GLU A 255 -3.32 -15.29 4.82
CA GLU A 255 -2.99 -16.71 4.81
C GLU A 255 -4.22 -17.57 5.16
N LYS A 256 -4.83 -17.32 6.32
CA LYS A 256 -6.02 -18.06 6.78
C LYS A 256 -7.18 -17.99 5.81
N ILE A 257 -7.44 -16.81 5.23
CA ILE A 257 -8.56 -16.62 4.30
C ILE A 257 -8.31 -17.41 3.02
N LEU A 258 -7.10 -17.38 2.47
CA LEU A 258 -6.77 -18.12 1.26
C LEU A 258 -6.77 -19.63 1.49
N ASP A 259 -6.28 -20.09 2.64
CA ASP A 259 -6.40 -21.49 3.06
C ASP A 259 -7.86 -21.93 3.13
N PHE A 260 -8.72 -21.13 3.78
CA PHE A 260 -10.16 -21.38 3.85
C PHE A 260 -10.81 -21.49 2.45
N MET A 261 -10.33 -20.71 1.48
CA MET A 261 -10.83 -20.73 0.10
C MET A 261 -10.26 -21.88 -0.75
N GLY A 262 -9.29 -22.64 -0.22
CA GLY A 262 -8.65 -23.77 -0.86
C GLY A 262 -7.44 -23.41 -1.71
N TYR A 263 -6.71 -22.34 -1.34
CA TYR A 263 -5.53 -21.83 -2.04
C TYR A 263 -4.28 -21.83 -1.14
N PRO A 264 -3.78 -23.01 -0.72
CA PRO A 264 -2.74 -23.11 0.31
C PRO A 264 -1.35 -22.65 -0.12
N VAL A 265 -1.05 -22.65 -1.44
CA VAL A 265 0.22 -22.12 -1.94
C VAL A 265 0.17 -20.59 -1.91
N GLU A 266 -0.91 -20.02 -2.39
CA GLU A 266 -1.17 -18.59 -2.38
C GLU A 266 -1.28 -18.03 -0.97
N ALA A 267 -1.86 -18.80 -0.04
CA ALA A 267 -1.94 -18.47 1.37
C ALA A 267 -0.55 -18.23 1.98
N LYS A 268 0.40 -19.13 1.74
CA LYS A 268 1.78 -18.99 2.23
C LYS A 268 2.48 -17.76 1.64
N ILE A 269 2.29 -17.52 0.34
CA ILE A 269 2.88 -16.37 -0.34
C ILE A 269 2.29 -15.07 0.23
N ALA A 270 0.96 -14.94 0.27
CA ALA A 270 0.28 -13.77 0.82
C ALA A 270 0.55 -13.57 2.32
N GLY A 271 0.72 -14.65 3.08
CA GLY A 271 1.06 -14.64 4.50
C GLY A 271 2.48 -14.20 4.83
N SER A 272 3.34 -14.02 3.82
CA SER A 272 4.75 -13.67 3.99
C SER A 272 5.21 -12.50 3.12
N HIS A 273 4.30 -11.82 2.41
CA HIS A 273 4.68 -10.81 1.41
C HIS A 273 5.32 -9.53 1.98
N HIS A 274 5.34 -9.30 3.29
CA HIS A 274 6.14 -8.26 3.96
C HIS A 274 7.25 -8.82 4.85
N ASN A 275 7.32 -10.14 5.00
CA ASN A 275 8.34 -10.84 5.78
C ASN A 275 8.52 -10.29 7.22
N TYR A 276 7.45 -9.83 7.89
CA TYR A 276 7.57 -9.20 9.21
C TYR A 276 8.18 -10.15 10.27
N GLU A 277 7.96 -11.46 10.15
CA GLU A 277 8.58 -12.45 11.04
C GLU A 277 10.11 -12.52 10.89
N ILE A 278 10.61 -12.42 9.66
CA ILE A 278 12.04 -12.42 9.34
C ILE A 278 12.65 -11.09 9.77
N ALA A 279 11.96 -9.97 9.50
CA ALA A 279 12.36 -8.63 9.93
C ALA A 279 12.70 -8.59 11.43
N ASN A 280 11.80 -9.12 12.26
CA ASN A 280 11.93 -9.08 13.71
C ASN A 280 13.13 -9.90 14.21
N LYS A 281 13.54 -10.93 13.47
CA LYS A 281 14.74 -11.74 13.77
C LYS A 281 16.03 -11.10 13.24
N ASN A 282 15.98 -10.49 12.06
CA ASN A 282 17.14 -9.95 11.33
C ASN A 282 17.52 -8.51 11.70
N ILE A 283 16.65 -7.75 12.40
CA ILE A 283 16.97 -6.41 12.95
C ILE A 283 18.29 -6.44 13.75
N LYS A 284 18.66 -7.58 14.35
CA LYS A 284 19.89 -7.73 15.13
C LYS A 284 21.14 -8.05 14.28
N LYS A 285 21.00 -8.47 13.03
CA LYS A 285 22.12 -8.98 12.21
C LYS A 285 22.47 -8.12 11.00
N ARG A 286 21.56 -7.25 10.50
CA ARG A 286 21.77 -6.43 9.28
C ARG A 286 22.40 -7.24 8.12
N THR A 287 22.02 -8.50 7.97
CA THR A 287 22.55 -9.38 6.93
C THR A 287 21.62 -9.36 5.73
N CYS A 288 22.03 -8.66 4.68
CA CYS A 288 21.47 -8.75 3.34
C CYS A 288 21.89 -10.11 2.74
N THR A 289 20.92 -10.94 2.36
CA THR A 289 21.18 -12.24 1.70
C THR A 289 21.01 -12.08 0.19
N CYS A 290 22.04 -12.48 -0.55
CA CYS A 290 22.05 -12.46 -2.01
C CYS A 290 21.95 -13.89 -2.58
N SER A 291 21.06 -14.72 -2.04
CA SER A 291 20.91 -16.10 -2.54
C SER A 291 19.98 -16.15 -3.75
N ILE A 292 20.43 -16.79 -4.84
CA ILE A 292 19.60 -17.09 -6.02
C ILE A 292 18.60 -18.22 -5.72
N ALA A 293 18.91 -19.09 -4.76
CA ALA A 293 18.11 -20.26 -4.39
C ALA A 293 17.12 -19.98 -3.24
N ASP A 294 16.70 -18.72 -3.06
CA ASP A 294 15.78 -18.34 -1.99
C ASP A 294 14.37 -18.90 -2.24
N LYS A 295 13.72 -19.37 -1.18
CA LYS A 295 12.39 -20.02 -1.21
C LYS A 295 11.24 -19.05 -0.93
N ASN A 296 11.48 -17.76 -1.13
CA ASN A 296 10.49 -16.69 -0.89
C ASN A 296 10.39 -15.73 -2.09
N LEU A 297 10.79 -16.17 -3.28
CA LEU A 297 10.87 -15.29 -4.45
C LEU A 297 9.50 -14.70 -4.79
N ALA A 298 8.44 -15.50 -4.75
CA ALA A 298 7.08 -15.02 -4.95
C ALA A 298 6.69 -13.89 -3.98
N SER A 299 6.97 -14.07 -2.68
CA SER A 299 6.66 -13.07 -1.65
C SER A 299 7.47 -11.79 -1.83
N ASP A 300 8.76 -11.91 -2.18
CA ASP A 300 9.65 -10.77 -2.43
C ASP A 300 9.21 -9.94 -3.65
N ILE A 301 8.80 -10.60 -4.74
CA ILE A 301 8.28 -9.91 -5.92
C ILE A 301 6.98 -9.17 -5.59
N ILE A 302 6.09 -9.79 -4.81
CA ILE A 302 4.84 -9.13 -4.37
C ILE A 302 5.15 -7.95 -3.45
N HIS A 303 6.09 -8.08 -2.51
CA HIS A 303 6.54 -6.97 -1.65
C HIS A 303 6.99 -5.76 -2.47
N LEU A 304 7.85 -5.99 -3.46
CA LEU A 304 8.38 -4.92 -4.31
C LEU A 304 7.28 -4.28 -5.15
N ALA A 305 6.37 -5.08 -5.71
CA ALA A 305 5.22 -4.58 -6.45
C ALA A 305 4.29 -3.74 -5.56
N ASP A 306 4.01 -4.21 -4.35
CA ASP A 306 3.17 -3.55 -3.34
C ASP A 306 3.75 -2.20 -2.94
N ILE A 307 5.04 -2.13 -2.59
CA ILE A 307 5.72 -0.87 -2.25
C ILE A 307 5.73 0.09 -3.43
N GLN A 308 6.00 -0.43 -4.63
CA GLN A 308 6.04 0.42 -5.82
C GLN A 308 4.69 1.06 -6.08
N GLU A 309 3.60 0.27 -6.04
CA GLU A 309 2.24 0.80 -6.10
C GLU A 309 2.05 1.81 -5.00
N ALA A 310 2.32 1.44 -3.75
CA ALA A 310 1.93 2.21 -2.59
C ALA A 310 2.59 3.58 -2.49
N LEU A 311 3.81 3.70 -2.99
CA LEU A 311 4.56 4.95 -3.01
C LEU A 311 4.33 5.76 -4.28
N ARG A 312 3.91 5.14 -5.40
CA ARG A 312 3.64 5.85 -6.67
C ARG A 312 2.15 6.18 -6.86
N SER A 313 1.24 5.57 -6.12
CA SER A 313 -0.17 5.90 -6.17
C SER A 313 -0.45 7.23 -5.45
N ASN A 314 -1.35 8.03 -6.01
CA ASN A 314 -1.79 9.27 -5.40
C ASN A 314 -2.78 8.94 -4.26
N ARG A 315 -2.27 8.76 -3.04
CA ARG A 315 -3.08 8.41 -1.88
C ARG A 315 -3.52 9.68 -1.15
N PRO A 316 -4.73 9.75 -0.56
CA PRO A 316 -5.21 10.95 0.14
C PRO A 316 -4.29 11.45 1.27
N TYR A 317 -3.48 10.55 1.82
CA TYR A 317 -2.55 10.82 2.91
C TYR A 317 -1.08 10.80 2.47
N LEU A 318 -0.79 10.53 1.19
CA LEU A 318 0.56 10.51 0.66
C LEU A 318 0.56 10.89 -0.82
N ALA A 319 1.13 12.07 -1.13
CA ALA A 319 1.38 12.47 -2.51
C ALA A 319 2.30 11.45 -3.20
N GLN A 320 2.11 11.28 -4.52
CA GLN A 320 2.95 10.43 -5.35
C GLN A 320 4.42 10.75 -5.12
N ARG A 321 5.22 9.72 -4.81
CA ARG A 321 6.65 9.90 -4.57
C ARG A 321 7.43 9.84 -5.88
N PRO A 322 8.51 10.64 -5.99
CA PRO A 322 9.45 10.53 -7.09
C PRO A 322 10.07 9.14 -7.18
N VAL A 323 10.39 8.70 -8.40
CA VAL A 323 10.88 7.35 -8.69
C VAL A 323 12.12 6.99 -7.86
N LEU A 324 13.10 7.89 -7.78
CA LEU A 324 14.33 7.67 -6.99
C LEU A 324 14.02 7.41 -5.51
N LYS A 325 13.04 8.13 -4.95
CA LYS A 325 12.61 7.92 -3.57
C LYS A 325 12.03 6.52 -3.40
N THR A 326 11.13 6.09 -4.29
CA THR A 326 10.56 4.73 -4.26
C THR A 326 11.65 3.65 -4.33
N LEU A 327 12.64 3.80 -5.22
CA LEU A 327 13.73 2.85 -5.35
C LEU A 327 14.64 2.82 -4.11
N ALA A 328 14.94 3.99 -3.51
CA ALA A 328 15.68 4.06 -2.26
C ALA A 328 14.94 3.37 -1.09
N PHE A 329 13.61 3.43 -1.04
CA PHE A 329 12.81 2.67 -0.07
C PHE A 329 12.96 1.15 -0.26
N MET A 330 13.03 0.66 -1.50
CA MET A 330 13.27 -0.75 -1.78
C MET A 330 14.68 -1.19 -1.35
N VAL A 331 15.69 -0.32 -1.54
CA VAL A 331 17.05 -0.55 -1.02
C VAL A 331 17.05 -0.68 0.49
N ASP A 332 16.35 0.22 1.20
CA ASP A 332 16.25 0.17 2.66
C ASP A 332 15.61 -1.15 3.14
N ASP A 333 14.56 -1.62 2.46
CA ASP A 333 13.89 -2.87 2.80
C ASP A 333 14.76 -4.11 2.50
N ALA A 334 15.47 -4.12 1.38
CA ALA A 334 16.44 -5.17 1.06
C ALA A 334 17.59 -5.23 2.08
N ARG A 335 18.19 -4.08 2.44
CA ARG A 335 19.26 -3.98 3.45
C ARG A 335 18.79 -4.43 4.85
N ARG A 336 17.49 -4.32 5.12
CA ARG A 336 16.88 -4.81 6.37
C ARG A 336 16.51 -6.30 6.33
N GLY A 337 16.70 -6.96 5.19
CA GLY A 337 16.36 -8.36 4.98
C GLY A 337 14.85 -8.60 4.94
N LEU A 338 14.07 -7.60 4.52
CA LEU A 338 12.64 -7.75 4.23
C LEU A 338 12.40 -8.36 2.85
N VAL A 339 13.36 -8.17 1.96
CA VAL A 339 13.37 -8.69 0.59
C VAL A 339 14.76 -9.24 0.32
N ASN A 340 14.86 -10.32 -0.45
CA ASN A 340 16.14 -10.78 -0.96
C ASN A 340 16.82 -9.69 -1.81
N CYS A 341 18.10 -9.45 -1.53
CA CYS A 341 18.84 -8.37 -2.17
C CYS A 341 19.06 -8.59 -3.67
N PHE A 342 19.18 -9.85 -4.12
CA PHE A 342 19.28 -10.17 -5.54
C PHE A 342 17.99 -9.81 -6.30
N VAL A 343 16.84 -10.12 -5.71
CA VAL A 343 15.52 -9.80 -6.30
C VAL A 343 15.33 -8.28 -6.38
N ALA A 344 15.62 -7.56 -5.29
CA ALA A 344 15.59 -6.11 -5.26
C ALA A 344 16.57 -5.48 -6.25
N TYR A 345 17.80 -6.00 -6.35
CA TYR A 345 18.82 -5.57 -7.32
C TYR A 345 18.30 -5.65 -8.76
N LEU A 346 17.78 -6.81 -9.17
CA LEU A 346 17.23 -6.99 -10.52
C LEU A 346 16.07 -6.03 -10.79
N TRP A 347 15.17 -5.87 -9.82
CA TRP A 347 14.02 -4.99 -9.95
C TRP A 347 14.41 -3.52 -10.11
N ILE A 348 15.32 -3.05 -9.25
CA ILE A 348 15.81 -1.66 -9.20
C ILE A 348 16.64 -1.36 -10.44
N LYS A 349 17.54 -2.26 -10.86
CA LYS A 349 18.36 -2.10 -12.06
C LYS A 349 17.49 -1.88 -13.30
N ASP A 350 16.43 -2.67 -13.45
CA ASP A 350 15.47 -2.52 -14.56
C ASP A 350 14.71 -1.19 -14.53
N ASP A 351 14.38 -0.66 -13.35
CA ASP A 351 13.69 0.64 -13.25
C ASP A 351 14.64 1.82 -13.43
N MET A 352 15.89 1.72 -12.99
CA MET A 352 16.92 2.74 -13.19
C MET A 352 17.18 3.01 -14.68
N GLN A 353 17.15 1.98 -15.53
CA GLN A 353 17.33 2.11 -16.98
C GLN A 353 16.21 2.90 -17.69
N LYS A 354 15.08 3.13 -17.03
CA LYS A 354 13.93 3.86 -17.58
C LYS A 354 13.91 5.33 -17.17
N ILE A 355 14.80 5.74 -16.26
CA ILE A 355 14.89 7.12 -15.81
C ILE A 355 15.64 7.91 -16.88
N ASP A 356 15.10 9.09 -17.23
CA ASP A 356 15.71 9.99 -18.21
C ASP A 356 17.15 10.37 -17.80
N SER A 357 18.10 10.22 -18.73
CA SER A 357 19.52 10.50 -18.45
C SER A 357 19.76 11.98 -18.13
N GLY A 358 19.06 12.91 -18.79
CA GLY A 358 19.17 14.34 -18.52
C GLY A 358 18.71 14.71 -17.10
N TYR A 359 17.65 14.05 -16.62
CA TYR A 359 17.22 14.18 -15.23
C TYR A 359 18.26 13.64 -14.24
N LEU A 360 18.90 12.48 -14.53
CA LEU A 360 19.95 11.94 -13.66
C LEU A 360 21.17 12.86 -13.61
N ASP A 361 21.59 13.41 -14.75
CA ASP A 361 22.69 14.37 -14.82
C ASP A 361 22.38 15.64 -14.02
N LEU A 362 21.15 16.17 -14.13
CA LEU A 362 20.69 17.30 -13.33
C LEU A 362 20.78 17.00 -11.83
N VAL A 363 20.31 15.82 -11.39
CA VAL A 363 20.38 15.43 -9.97
C VAL A 363 21.83 15.33 -9.47
N LEU A 364 22.75 14.81 -10.29
CA LEU A 364 24.16 14.66 -9.92
C LEU A 364 24.91 15.99 -9.87
N HIS A 365 24.60 16.90 -10.80
CA HIS A 365 25.39 18.10 -11.08
C HIS A 365 24.69 19.43 -10.73
N HIS A 366 23.58 19.40 -9.99
CA HIS A 366 22.94 20.62 -9.49
C HIS A 366 23.87 21.48 -8.63
N SER A 367 23.66 22.79 -8.71
CA SER A 367 24.32 23.87 -7.97
C SER A 367 23.48 24.33 -6.77
N GLU A 368 24.06 25.14 -5.90
CA GLU A 368 23.32 25.78 -4.78
C GLU A 368 22.36 26.88 -5.26
N ASP A 369 22.62 27.44 -6.44
CA ASP A 369 21.80 28.48 -7.06
C ASP A 369 20.56 27.92 -7.78
N ASP A 370 20.43 26.60 -7.88
CA ASP A 370 19.26 25.97 -8.51
C ASP A 370 17.97 26.28 -7.72
N PRO A 371 16.89 26.73 -8.38
CA PRO A 371 15.61 27.00 -7.71
C PRO A 371 15.05 25.80 -6.94
N GLU A 372 15.44 24.59 -7.32
CA GLU A 372 15.04 23.33 -6.69
C GLU A 372 16.16 22.68 -5.85
N HIS A 373 17.22 23.41 -5.47
CA HIS A 373 18.41 22.86 -4.81
C HIS A 373 18.08 21.87 -3.69
N GLY A 374 17.19 22.23 -2.76
CA GLY A 374 16.81 21.36 -1.64
C GLY A 374 16.22 20.02 -2.10
N HIS A 375 15.38 20.04 -3.14
CA HIS A 375 14.79 18.83 -3.72
C HIS A 375 15.84 17.99 -4.44
N LEU A 376 16.68 18.61 -5.26
CA LEU A 376 17.74 17.92 -6.02
C LEU A 376 18.80 17.31 -5.09
N LYS A 377 19.12 17.98 -3.98
CA LYS A 377 19.99 17.46 -2.92
C LYS A 377 19.45 16.16 -2.30
N ASP A 378 18.16 16.12 -1.97
CA ASP A 378 17.51 14.89 -1.47
C ASP A 378 17.53 13.77 -2.52
N ARG A 379 17.25 14.10 -3.79
CA ARG A 379 17.31 13.13 -4.90
C ARG A 379 18.72 12.58 -5.12
N LYS A 380 19.76 13.41 -4.92
CA LYS A 380 21.16 12.98 -5.03
C LYS A 380 21.54 11.97 -3.95
N ILE A 381 21.08 12.16 -2.71
CA ILE A 381 21.29 11.20 -1.62
C ILE A 381 20.64 9.85 -1.95
N GLU A 382 19.40 9.87 -2.46
CA GLU A 382 18.69 8.66 -2.87
C GLU A 382 19.36 7.96 -4.05
N LEU A 383 19.81 8.71 -5.06
CA LEU A 383 20.53 8.17 -6.21
C LEU A 383 21.85 7.50 -5.79
N ASN A 384 22.65 8.15 -4.94
CA ASN A 384 23.88 7.58 -4.41
C ASN A 384 23.59 6.28 -3.64
N THR A 385 22.56 6.28 -2.79
CA THR A 385 22.12 5.09 -2.04
C THR A 385 21.78 3.93 -2.96
N ILE A 386 21.10 4.20 -4.08
CA ILE A 386 20.77 3.18 -5.09
C ILE A 386 22.01 2.67 -5.80
N GLN A 387 22.89 3.57 -6.26
CA GLN A 387 24.11 3.22 -6.99
C GLN A 387 25.06 2.38 -6.13
N GLU A 388 25.25 2.75 -4.86
CA GLU A 388 26.02 1.97 -3.88
C GLU A 388 25.44 0.56 -3.74
N PHE A 389 24.13 0.42 -3.52
CA PHE A 389 23.48 -0.88 -3.39
C PHE A 389 23.66 -1.76 -4.64
N LEU A 390 23.51 -1.18 -5.84
CA LEU A 390 23.72 -1.89 -7.09
C LEU A 390 25.17 -2.38 -7.23
N ALA A 391 26.15 -1.51 -6.95
CA ALA A 391 27.57 -1.85 -7.03
C ALA A 391 27.99 -2.90 -5.99
N GLU A 392 27.51 -2.77 -4.74
CA GLU A 392 27.74 -3.74 -3.66
C GLU A 392 27.21 -5.12 -4.03
N THR A 393 25.97 -5.18 -4.53
CA THR A 393 25.33 -6.44 -4.91
C THR A 393 26.01 -7.07 -6.12
N GLU A 394 26.35 -6.28 -7.14
CA GLU A 394 27.06 -6.78 -8.33
C GLU A 394 28.44 -7.34 -7.97
N LYS A 395 29.19 -6.67 -7.09
CA LYS A 395 30.48 -7.17 -6.57
C LYS A 395 30.29 -8.49 -5.84
N TRP A 396 29.25 -8.60 -5.02
CA TRP A 396 28.95 -9.84 -4.29
C TRP A 396 28.64 -11.00 -5.25
N LEU A 397 27.85 -10.76 -6.30
CA LEU A 397 27.47 -11.77 -7.30
C LEU A 397 28.66 -12.27 -8.14
N LYS A 398 29.70 -11.45 -8.33
CA LYS A 398 30.93 -11.83 -9.06
C LYS A 398 31.95 -12.58 -8.19
N THR A 399 31.75 -12.61 -6.87
CA THR A 399 32.66 -13.29 -5.94
C THR A 399 32.25 -14.76 -5.80
N PRO A 400 33.15 -15.75 -5.98
CA PRO A 400 32.83 -17.15 -5.73
C PRO A 400 32.53 -17.37 -4.23
N HIS A 401 31.41 -18.01 -3.91
CA HIS A 401 31.00 -18.35 -2.52
C HIS A 401 30.88 -19.85 -2.33
#